data_AF-A0A6M1Z6B1-F1
#
_entry.id   AF-A0A6M1Z6B1-F1
#
_cell.length_a   1.000
_cell.length_b   1.000
_cell.length_c   1.000
_cell.angle_alpha   90.00
_cell.angle_beta   90.00
_cell.angle_gamma   90.00
#
_symmetry.space_group_name_H-M   'P 1'
#
loop_
_entity.id
_entity.type
_entity.pdbx_description
1 polymer ?
#
loop_
_entity_poly.entity_id
_entity_poly.type
_entity_poly.pdbx_seq_one_letter_code
_entity_poly.pdbx_strand_id
1 'polypeptide(L)'
;MGDIRGDRVERHRDEGVYVPPVEKDRKEKEKFRHTPPREEEKILSATFFFYLKKIFNTLSTSKKLAGKVVDQQLFVEHLEIFKNLLKKLMKEDLSKSSEYALQLSENWSHLLEDFDGLEIIERKNLKKVALFRELLDIVKHYPPESEHSFGYYLLNQAGKNWLPFPFIEILETLHSEHKEKEKESTLTAWCSLIDSVIENLKNDLPFKGIPR
;
A
#
# COMPACT_ATOMS: atom_id res chain seq x y z
N MET A 1 -64.46 16.53 38.38
CA MET A 1 -64.72 17.98 38.34
C MET A 1 -63.49 18.66 38.90
N GLY A 2 -62.84 19.53 38.13
CA GLY A 2 -61.54 20.14 38.46
C GLY A 2 -60.59 20.05 37.26
N ASP A 3 -60.79 20.79 36.18
CA ASP A 3 -60.52 22.21 35.92
C ASP A 3 -59.29 22.32 34.99
N ILE A 4 -59.49 22.98 33.84
CA ILE A 4 -58.60 23.05 32.69
C ILE A 4 -57.95 24.43 32.71
N ARG A 5 -56.64 24.51 32.94
CA ARG A 5 -55.74 25.62 32.55
C ARG A 5 -54.36 24.98 32.34
N GLY A 6 -53.71 24.99 31.17
CA GLY A 6 -53.65 26.05 30.19
C GLY A 6 -52.28 26.71 30.36
N ASP A 7 -51.25 26.15 29.72
CA ASP A 7 -50.05 26.93 29.42
C ASP A 7 -49.52 26.60 28.03
N ARG A 8 -49.39 27.69 27.29
CA ARG A 8 -49.21 27.81 25.86
C ARG A 8 -47.73 28.08 25.64
N VAL A 9 -46.96 27.06 25.28
CA VAL A 9 -45.55 27.28 24.90
C VAL A 9 -45.51 27.80 23.47
N GLU A 10 -45.03 29.04 23.35
CA GLU A 10 -44.85 29.78 22.12
C GLU A 10 -43.90 29.05 21.18
N ARG A 11 -44.38 28.74 19.97
CA ARG A 11 -43.52 28.34 18.85
C ARG A 11 -42.80 29.59 18.36
N HIS A 12 -41.54 29.76 18.74
CA HIS A 12 -40.65 30.66 18.03
C HIS A 12 -40.58 30.22 16.57
N ARG A 13 -41.10 31.09 15.69
CA ARG A 13 -40.85 31.03 14.26
C ARG A 13 -39.37 31.35 14.08
N ASP A 14 -38.60 30.36 13.63
CA ASP A 14 -37.32 30.63 13.00
C ASP A 14 -37.60 31.49 11.76
N GLU A 15 -37.22 32.75 11.85
CA GLU A 15 -37.15 33.67 10.73
C GLU A 15 -36.18 33.07 9.73
N GLY A 16 -36.73 32.59 8.60
CA GLY A 16 -35.95 32.12 7.48
C GLY A 16 -34.99 33.21 7.04
N VAL A 17 -33.69 32.97 7.23
CA VAL A 17 -32.63 33.79 6.68
C VAL A 17 -32.74 33.73 5.15
N TYR A 18 -33.34 34.77 4.57
CA TYR A 18 -33.38 34.98 3.14
C TYR A 18 -31.96 35.31 2.67
N VAL A 19 -31.26 34.32 2.11
CA VAL A 19 -30.00 34.53 1.41
C VAL A 19 -30.34 35.03 0.00
N PRO A 20 -29.99 36.28 -0.37
CA PRO A 20 -30.23 36.76 -1.72
C PRO A 20 -29.41 35.91 -2.72
N PRO A 21 -29.99 35.57 -3.89
CA PRO A 21 -29.27 34.85 -4.92
C PRO A 21 -28.08 35.70 -5.40
N VAL A 22 -26.89 35.10 -5.41
CA VAL A 22 -25.66 35.72 -5.93
C VAL A 22 -25.85 35.95 -7.43
N GLU A 23 -26.19 37.17 -7.80
CA GLU A 23 -26.19 37.62 -9.18
C GLU A 23 -24.75 37.60 -9.72
N LYS A 24 -24.62 36.87 -10.81
CA LYS A 24 -23.46 36.74 -11.70
C LYS A 24 -22.69 38.05 -11.93
N ASP A 25 -21.59 38.23 -11.21
CA ASP A 25 -20.46 39.03 -11.70
C ASP A 25 -19.65 38.20 -12.70
N ARG A 26 -20.21 38.10 -13.90
CA ARG A 26 -19.56 37.56 -15.09
C ARG A 26 -19.16 38.74 -15.96
N LYS A 27 -18.10 39.46 -15.61
CA LYS A 27 -17.35 40.36 -16.51
C LYS A 27 -16.08 40.88 -15.82
N GLU A 28 -14.97 40.20 -16.12
CA GLU A 28 -13.61 40.72 -16.31
C GLU A 28 -12.57 39.62 -16.03
N LYS A 29 -12.44 38.71 -16.98
CA LYS A 29 -11.19 37.96 -17.21
C LYS A 29 -10.79 38.18 -18.64
N GLU A 30 -10.40 39.42 -18.95
CA GLU A 30 -9.61 39.67 -20.15
C GLU A 30 -8.16 39.24 -19.92
N LYS A 31 -7.79 38.19 -20.65
CA LYS A 31 -6.53 38.11 -21.41
C LYS A 31 -5.22 38.01 -20.60
N PHE A 32 -5.06 36.92 -19.85
CA PHE A 32 -3.82 36.15 -19.97
C PHE A 32 -4.09 34.96 -20.88
N ARG A 33 -3.75 35.13 -22.17
CA ARG A 33 -3.66 34.02 -23.11
C ARG A 33 -2.49 33.15 -22.65
N HIS A 34 -2.77 32.09 -21.91
CA HIS A 34 -1.88 30.93 -21.94
C HIS A 34 -1.99 30.36 -23.35
N THR A 35 -0.99 30.66 -24.18
CA THR A 35 -0.77 29.92 -25.42
C THR A 35 -0.68 28.44 -25.03
N PRO A 36 -1.59 27.56 -25.49
CA PRO A 36 -1.44 26.14 -25.24
C PRO A 36 -0.10 25.71 -25.86
N PRO A 37 0.76 25.01 -25.11
CA PRO A 37 2.02 24.53 -25.68
C PRO A 37 1.70 23.70 -26.92
N ARG A 38 2.38 24.01 -28.03
CA ARG A 38 2.24 23.29 -29.30
C ARG A 38 2.40 21.80 -29.03
N GLU A 39 1.58 20.96 -29.65
CA GLU A 39 1.59 19.50 -29.43
C GLU A 39 3.00 18.89 -29.60
N GLU A 40 3.83 19.50 -30.43
CA GLU A 40 5.24 19.16 -30.64
C GLU A 40 6.11 19.28 -29.38
N GLU A 41 5.87 20.29 -28.52
CA GLU A 41 6.61 20.47 -27.25
C GLU A 41 6.19 19.45 -26.18
N LYS A 42 4.93 19.00 -26.21
CA LYS A 42 4.44 17.93 -25.32
C LYS A 42 5.03 16.57 -25.71
N ILE A 43 5.19 16.31 -27.00
CA ILE A 43 5.79 15.06 -27.49
C ILE A 43 7.28 15.04 -27.19
N LEU A 44 8.00 16.16 -27.38
CA LEU A 44 9.42 16.26 -27.07
C LEU A 44 9.71 16.13 -25.57
N SER A 45 8.88 16.73 -24.71
CA SER A 45 9.02 16.56 -23.26
C SER A 45 8.67 15.14 -22.81
N ALA A 46 7.58 14.55 -23.31
CA ALA A 46 7.21 13.16 -22.98
C ALA A 46 8.27 12.14 -23.43
N THR A 47 8.83 12.30 -24.63
CA THR A 47 9.92 11.45 -25.12
C THR A 47 11.20 11.66 -24.33
N PHE A 48 11.55 12.91 -23.99
CA PHE A 48 12.70 13.21 -23.12
C PHE A 48 12.56 12.60 -21.72
N PHE A 49 11.39 12.69 -21.08
CA PHE A 49 11.13 12.06 -19.78
C PHE A 49 11.12 10.53 -19.87
N PHE A 50 10.64 9.95 -20.97
CA PHE A 50 10.71 8.51 -21.21
C PHE A 50 12.17 8.02 -21.33
N TYR A 51 13.00 8.74 -22.07
CA TYR A 51 14.44 8.45 -22.18
C TYR A 51 15.18 8.68 -20.87
N LEU A 52 14.89 9.76 -20.14
CA LEU A 52 15.46 9.98 -18.81
C LEU A 52 15.05 8.89 -17.83
N LYS A 53 13.78 8.46 -17.81
CA LYS A 53 13.30 7.33 -16.99
C LYS A 53 14.03 6.04 -17.37
N LYS A 54 14.25 5.80 -18.66
CA LYS A 54 15.00 4.62 -19.14
C LYS A 54 16.47 4.68 -18.70
N ILE A 55 17.12 5.84 -18.81
CA ILE A 55 18.51 6.05 -18.38
C ILE A 55 18.63 5.94 -16.86
N PHE A 56 17.73 6.56 -16.08
CA PHE A 56 17.70 6.44 -14.62
C PHE A 56 17.46 5.00 -14.17
N ASN A 57 16.57 4.26 -14.83
CA ASN A 57 16.36 2.84 -14.55
C ASN A 57 17.62 2.01 -14.82
N THR A 58 18.36 2.29 -15.90
CA THR A 58 19.63 1.58 -16.20
C THR A 58 20.82 2.01 -15.35
N LEU A 59 20.90 3.29 -14.93
CA LEU A 59 22.01 3.80 -14.13
C LEU A 59 21.84 3.54 -12.62
N SER A 60 20.60 3.54 -12.11
CA SER A 60 20.30 3.16 -10.73
C SER A 60 20.58 1.69 -10.45
N THR A 61 20.38 0.80 -11.43
CA THR A 61 20.77 -0.61 -11.32
C THR A 61 22.29 -0.78 -11.25
N SER A 62 23.09 -0.01 -11.99
CA SER A 62 24.54 -0.30 -12.09
C SER A 62 25.38 0.18 -10.89
N LYS A 63 24.95 1.19 -10.13
CA LYS A 63 25.76 1.77 -9.03
C LYS A 63 25.38 1.29 -7.62
N LYS A 64 24.19 0.72 -7.40
CA LYS A 64 23.81 0.12 -6.10
C LYS A 64 24.23 -1.36 -5.97
N LEU A 65 24.57 -2.02 -7.07
CA LEU A 65 24.86 -3.47 -7.10
C LEU A 65 26.22 -3.88 -6.53
N ALA A 66 27.15 -2.95 -6.28
CA ALA A 66 28.53 -3.28 -5.90
C ALA A 66 28.78 -3.36 -4.37
N GLY A 67 27.77 -3.20 -3.52
CA GLY A 67 28.03 -3.14 -2.06
C GLY A 67 26.91 -3.55 -1.11
N LYS A 68 25.65 -3.70 -1.56
CA LYS A 68 24.61 -4.30 -0.72
C LYS A 68 24.68 -5.82 -0.89
N VAL A 69 25.60 -6.45 -0.16
CA VAL A 69 25.38 -7.86 0.22
C VAL A 69 24.10 -7.81 1.02
N VAL A 70 22.98 -8.23 0.40
CA VAL A 70 21.73 -8.35 1.15
C VAL A 70 22.02 -9.35 2.24
N ASP A 71 21.90 -8.88 3.47
CA ASP A 71 21.99 -9.75 4.62
C ASP A 71 20.75 -10.64 4.59
N GLN A 72 20.94 -11.91 4.23
CA GLN A 72 19.86 -12.89 4.19
C GLN A 72 19.14 -12.95 5.55
N GLN A 73 19.84 -12.67 6.65
CA GLN A 73 19.26 -12.57 7.97
C GLN A 73 18.28 -11.40 8.07
N LEU A 74 18.65 -10.22 7.56
CA LEU A 74 17.78 -9.04 7.54
C LEU A 74 16.52 -9.28 6.69
N PHE A 75 16.64 -9.96 5.54
CA PHE A 75 15.47 -10.31 4.73
C PHE A 75 14.52 -11.25 5.48
N VAL A 76 15.06 -12.25 6.19
CA VAL A 76 14.27 -13.14 7.04
C VAL A 76 13.59 -12.36 8.17
N GLU A 77 14.27 -11.39 8.78
CA GLU A 77 13.68 -10.53 9.81
C GLU A 77 12.52 -9.69 9.25
N HIS A 78 12.67 -9.11 8.06
CA HIS A 78 11.59 -8.37 7.41
C HIS A 78 10.40 -9.28 7.05
N LEU A 79 10.63 -10.52 6.63
CA LEU A 79 9.57 -11.52 6.40
C LEU A 79 8.83 -11.87 7.69
N GLU A 80 9.56 -12.04 8.80
CA GLU A 80 8.95 -12.32 10.10
C GLU A 80 8.11 -11.13 10.59
N ILE A 81 8.58 -9.89 10.40
CA ILE A 81 7.80 -8.68 10.69
C ILE A 81 6.52 -8.64 9.84
N PHE A 82 6.63 -8.88 8.53
CA PHE A 82 5.48 -8.89 7.63
C PHE A 82 4.42 -9.90 8.07
N LYS A 83 4.84 -11.14 8.34
CA LYS A 83 3.98 -12.20 8.87
C LYS A 83 3.31 -11.79 10.18
N ASN A 84 4.04 -11.14 11.08
CA ASN A 84 3.48 -10.68 12.35
C ASN A 84 2.44 -9.59 12.15
N LEU A 85 2.62 -8.69 11.20
CA LEU A 85 1.62 -7.68 10.83
C LEU A 85 0.35 -8.32 10.25
N LEU A 86 0.48 -9.34 9.40
CA LEU A 86 -0.67 -10.11 8.91
C LEU A 86 -1.39 -10.83 10.06
N LYS A 87 -0.65 -11.46 10.98
CA LYS A 87 -1.22 -12.10 12.18
C LYS A 87 -1.90 -11.12 13.13
N LYS A 88 -1.46 -9.86 13.21
CA LYS A 88 -2.19 -8.83 13.96
C LYS A 88 -3.55 -8.56 13.32
N LEU A 89 -3.58 -8.38 12.00
CA LEU A 89 -4.84 -8.21 11.26
C LEU A 89 -5.77 -9.41 11.39
N MET A 90 -5.26 -10.63 11.52
CA MET A 90 -6.09 -11.81 11.81
C MET A 90 -6.79 -11.72 13.17
N LYS A 91 -6.11 -11.17 14.18
CA LYS A 91 -6.61 -11.08 15.56
C LYS A 91 -7.62 -9.95 15.73
N GLU A 92 -7.26 -8.77 15.23
CA GLU A 92 -7.97 -7.50 15.42
C GLU A 92 -8.19 -6.78 14.09
N ASP A 93 -9.34 -6.13 13.94
CA ASP A 93 -9.64 -5.33 12.75
C ASP A 93 -8.85 -4.01 12.80
N LEU A 94 -7.72 -3.99 12.10
CA LEU A 94 -6.84 -2.83 11.96
C LEU A 94 -7.01 -2.10 10.63
N SER A 95 -8.05 -2.40 9.87
CA SER A 95 -8.29 -1.85 8.53
C SER A 95 -8.31 -0.33 8.47
N LYS A 96 -8.78 0.32 9.54
CA LYS A 96 -8.89 1.79 9.68
C LYS A 96 -7.68 2.43 10.36
N SER A 97 -6.72 1.63 10.82
CA SER A 97 -5.53 2.13 11.51
C SER A 97 -4.50 2.62 10.49
N SER A 98 -4.33 3.93 10.38
CA SER A 98 -3.30 4.55 9.52
C SER A 98 -1.89 4.13 9.92
N GLU A 99 -1.63 3.98 11.22
CA GLU A 99 -0.34 3.50 11.73
C GLU A 99 -0.05 2.06 11.27
N TYR A 100 -1.03 1.17 11.38
CA TYR A 100 -0.88 -0.22 10.93
C TYR A 100 -0.58 -0.30 9.44
N ALA A 101 -1.36 0.43 8.64
CA ALA A 101 -1.19 0.49 7.20
C ALA A 101 0.16 1.08 6.77
N LEU A 102 0.68 2.06 7.51
CA LEU A 102 2.03 2.60 7.29
C LEU A 102 3.10 1.54 7.58
N GLN A 103 3.03 0.88 8.75
CA GLN A 103 3.96 -0.21 9.11
C GLN A 103 3.96 -1.33 8.05
N LEU A 104 2.77 -1.69 7.55
CA LEU A 104 2.61 -2.72 6.53
C LEU A 104 3.22 -2.30 5.18
N SER A 105 3.02 -1.04 4.77
CA SER A 105 3.55 -0.50 3.52
C SER A 105 5.07 -0.31 3.56
N GLU A 106 5.61 0.16 4.68
CA GLU A 106 7.05 0.30 4.90
C GLU A 106 7.75 -1.05 4.88
N ASN A 107 7.24 -2.02 5.65
CA ASN A 107 7.81 -3.36 5.68
C ASN A 107 7.70 -4.09 4.32
N TRP A 108 6.60 -3.90 3.59
CA TRP A 108 6.47 -4.38 2.21
C TRP A 108 7.54 -3.77 1.28
N SER A 109 7.79 -2.48 1.41
CA SER A 109 8.83 -1.80 0.61
C SER A 109 10.23 -2.34 0.93
N HIS A 110 10.54 -2.58 2.21
CA HIS A 110 11.79 -3.22 2.61
C HIS A 110 11.96 -4.63 2.03
N LEU A 111 10.88 -5.43 2.02
CA LEU A 111 10.91 -6.76 1.41
C LEU A 111 11.20 -6.72 -0.09
N LEU A 112 10.64 -5.77 -0.83
CA LEU A 112 10.91 -5.60 -2.26
C LEU A 112 12.36 -5.20 -2.52
N GLU A 113 12.89 -4.24 -1.75
CA GLU A 113 14.29 -3.81 -1.89
C GLU A 113 15.29 -4.92 -1.59
N ASP A 114 15.03 -5.72 -0.54
CA ASP A 114 15.89 -6.83 -0.17
C ASP A 114 15.78 -7.99 -1.17
N PHE A 115 14.58 -8.23 -1.71
CA PHE A 115 14.39 -9.26 -2.71
C PHE A 115 15.12 -8.96 -4.02
N ASP A 116 15.12 -7.71 -4.49
CA ASP A 116 15.87 -7.32 -5.69
C ASP A 116 17.36 -7.69 -5.53
N GLY A 117 17.93 -7.49 -4.34
CA GLY A 117 19.31 -7.87 -4.06
C GLY A 117 19.52 -9.38 -3.88
N LEU A 118 18.56 -10.10 -3.29
CA LEU A 118 18.60 -11.56 -3.21
C LEU A 118 18.51 -12.22 -4.58
N GLU A 119 17.64 -11.72 -5.48
CA GLU A 119 17.48 -12.26 -6.83
C GLU A 119 18.81 -12.20 -7.61
N ILE A 120 19.63 -11.18 -7.37
CA ILE A 120 20.94 -11.03 -7.98
C ILE A 120 21.93 -12.06 -7.44
N ILE A 121 21.91 -12.31 -6.12
CA ILE A 121 22.84 -13.22 -5.43
C ILE A 121 22.46 -14.69 -5.70
N GLU A 122 21.17 -15.01 -5.62
CA GLU A 122 20.61 -16.36 -5.65
C GLU A 122 20.19 -16.80 -7.06
N ARG A 123 20.75 -16.21 -8.13
CA ARG A 123 20.49 -16.62 -9.53
C ARG A 123 20.69 -18.13 -9.78
N LYS A 124 21.49 -18.78 -8.94
CA LYS A 124 21.76 -20.23 -9.00
C LYS A 124 20.69 -21.08 -8.32
N ASN A 125 19.90 -20.53 -7.38
CA ASN A 125 18.88 -21.26 -6.63
C ASN A 125 17.46 -20.76 -6.99
N LEU A 126 17.04 -21.06 -8.22
CA LEU A 126 15.77 -20.62 -8.80
C LEU A 126 14.54 -21.02 -7.98
N LYS A 127 14.61 -22.13 -7.22
CA LYS A 127 13.48 -22.61 -6.40
C LYS A 127 13.16 -21.65 -5.25
N LYS A 128 14.17 -21.11 -4.57
CA LYS A 128 13.98 -20.13 -3.48
C LYS A 128 13.32 -18.86 -3.99
N VAL A 129 13.86 -18.35 -5.09
CA VAL A 129 13.37 -17.14 -5.74
C VAL A 129 11.94 -17.34 -6.23
N ALA A 130 11.57 -18.54 -6.70
CA ALA A 130 10.23 -18.84 -7.18
C ALA A 130 9.14 -18.70 -6.11
N LEU A 131 9.35 -19.27 -4.91
CA LEU A 131 8.34 -19.21 -3.84
C LEU A 131 8.11 -17.77 -3.35
N PHE A 132 9.17 -16.97 -3.24
CA PHE A 132 8.97 -15.58 -2.88
C PHE A 132 8.35 -14.77 -4.01
N ARG A 133 8.69 -15.03 -5.29
CA ARG A 133 7.98 -14.41 -6.42
C ARG A 133 6.50 -14.75 -6.42
N GLU A 134 6.14 -15.98 -6.08
CA GLU A 134 4.74 -16.40 -5.93
C GLU A 134 4.05 -15.59 -4.83
N LEU A 135 4.67 -15.43 -3.66
CA LEU A 135 4.15 -14.57 -2.59
C LEU A 135 3.97 -13.13 -3.08
N LEU A 136 4.99 -12.56 -3.74
CA LEU A 136 4.92 -11.21 -4.29
C LEU A 136 3.77 -11.07 -5.27
N ASP A 137 3.59 -12.02 -6.17
CA ASP A 137 2.57 -11.97 -7.21
C ASP A 137 1.16 -12.02 -6.61
N ILE A 138 0.93 -12.93 -5.65
CA ILE A 138 -0.37 -13.07 -4.99
C ILE A 138 -0.73 -11.82 -4.20
N VAL A 139 0.20 -11.31 -3.37
CA VAL A 139 -0.04 -10.10 -2.56
C VAL A 139 -0.21 -8.87 -3.46
N LYS A 140 0.59 -8.78 -4.54
CA LYS A 140 0.55 -7.65 -5.45
C LYS A 140 -0.77 -7.54 -6.20
N HIS A 141 -1.34 -8.67 -6.60
CA HIS A 141 -2.54 -8.71 -7.44
C HIS A 141 -3.82 -9.04 -6.67
N TYR A 142 -3.80 -9.05 -5.34
CA TYR A 142 -5.01 -9.19 -4.53
C TYR A 142 -5.76 -7.86 -4.42
N PRO A 143 -7.10 -7.79 -4.50
CA PRO A 143 -7.97 -8.83 -5.02
C PRO A 143 -7.73 -8.99 -6.54
N PRO A 144 -7.91 -10.21 -7.09
CA PRO A 144 -7.64 -10.49 -8.49
C PRO A 144 -8.48 -9.57 -9.40
N GLU A 145 -7.91 -9.21 -10.55
CA GLU A 145 -8.57 -8.39 -11.58
C GLU A 145 -8.93 -6.95 -11.15
N SER A 146 -8.47 -6.48 -9.99
CA SER A 146 -8.67 -5.10 -9.55
C SER A 146 -7.53 -4.18 -9.99
N GLU A 147 -7.87 -3.00 -10.53
CA GLU A 147 -6.90 -1.90 -10.76
C GLU A 147 -6.37 -1.31 -9.43
N HIS A 148 -7.14 -1.49 -8.35
CA HIS A 148 -6.86 -1.02 -7.02
C HIS A 148 -6.43 -2.18 -6.13
N SER A 149 -5.31 -2.81 -6.50
CA SER A 149 -4.79 -3.94 -5.76
C SER A 149 -4.10 -3.53 -4.45
N PHE A 150 -3.97 -4.50 -3.56
CA PHE A 150 -3.28 -4.41 -2.29
C PHE A 150 -1.81 -4.00 -2.52
N GLY A 151 -1.12 -4.64 -3.47
CA GLY A 151 0.22 -4.23 -3.88
C GLY A 151 0.31 -2.78 -4.38
N TYR A 152 -0.68 -2.31 -5.13
CA TYR A 152 -0.74 -0.91 -5.56
C TYR A 152 -0.77 0.03 -4.36
N TYR A 153 -1.55 -0.29 -3.32
CA TYR A 153 -1.63 0.54 -2.12
C TYR A 153 -0.39 0.42 -1.24
N LEU A 154 0.15 -0.77 -1.02
CA LEU A 154 1.38 -0.96 -0.23
C LEU A 154 2.55 -0.15 -0.80
N LEU A 155 2.67 -0.07 -2.12
CA LEU A 155 3.71 0.72 -2.79
C LEU A 155 3.47 2.23 -2.73
N ASN A 156 2.21 2.66 -2.83
CA ASN A 156 1.87 4.08 -2.96
C ASN A 156 1.58 4.78 -1.62
N GLN A 157 1.44 4.03 -0.52
CA GLN A 157 1.06 4.56 0.80
C GLN A 157 2.22 4.64 1.80
N ALA A 158 3.42 4.19 1.44
CA ALA A 158 4.60 4.44 2.27
C ALA A 158 4.79 5.95 2.52
N GLY A 159 4.70 6.37 3.78
CA GLY A 159 4.87 7.76 4.23
C GLY A 159 3.64 8.67 4.12
N LYS A 160 2.44 8.14 3.86
CA LYS A 160 1.19 8.94 3.82
C LYS A 160 0.36 8.70 5.09
N ASN A 161 -0.18 9.79 5.64
CA ASN A 161 -0.99 9.75 6.87
C ASN A 161 -2.49 9.46 6.63
N TRP A 162 -2.91 9.24 5.38
CA TRP A 162 -4.31 9.02 5.02
C TRP A 162 -4.48 7.71 4.27
N LEU A 163 -5.59 7.01 4.54
CA LEU A 163 -5.90 5.72 3.90
C LEU A 163 -6.98 5.88 2.84
N PRO A 164 -6.74 5.48 1.58
CA PRO A 164 -7.79 5.40 0.58
C PRO A 164 -8.85 4.39 0.99
N PHE A 165 -10.11 4.72 0.72
CA PHE A 165 -11.24 3.84 1.02
C PHE A 165 -11.08 2.42 0.46
N PRO A 166 -10.62 2.18 -0.79
CA PRO A 166 -10.46 0.82 -1.29
C PRO A 166 -9.37 0.03 -0.55
N PHE A 167 -8.35 0.71 0.00
CA PHE A 167 -7.34 0.02 0.80
C PHE A 167 -7.90 -0.45 2.14
N ILE A 168 -8.78 0.35 2.76
CA ILE A 168 -9.52 -0.02 3.97
C ILE A 168 -10.40 -1.23 3.67
N GLU A 169 -11.17 -1.20 2.57
CA GLU A 169 -12.05 -2.32 2.16
C GLU A 169 -11.27 -3.63 1.95
N ILE A 170 -10.07 -3.56 1.35
CA ILE A 170 -9.21 -4.74 1.19
C ILE A 170 -8.82 -5.34 2.54
N LEU A 171 -8.39 -4.50 3.48
CA LEU A 171 -8.01 -4.94 4.82
C LEU A 171 -9.22 -5.47 5.61
N GLU A 172 -10.37 -4.80 5.54
CA GLU A 172 -11.63 -5.25 6.15
C GLU A 172 -12.06 -6.61 5.56
N THR A 173 -11.93 -6.79 4.25
CA THR A 173 -12.25 -8.05 3.57
C THR A 173 -11.34 -9.18 4.04
N LEU A 174 -10.02 -8.95 4.08
CA LEU A 174 -9.05 -9.93 4.57
C LEU A 174 -9.32 -10.34 6.03
N HIS A 175 -9.65 -9.36 6.89
CA HIS A 175 -10.01 -9.62 8.28
C HIS A 175 -11.31 -10.44 8.39
N SER A 176 -12.36 -10.01 7.67
CA SER A 176 -13.68 -10.64 7.71
C SER A 176 -13.63 -12.08 7.17
N GLU A 177 -12.93 -12.29 6.06
CA GLU A 177 -12.68 -13.63 5.50
C GLU A 177 -12.01 -14.54 6.52
N HIS A 178 -11.01 -14.04 7.26
CA HIS A 178 -10.35 -14.80 8.31
C HIS A 178 -11.27 -15.12 9.49
N LYS A 179 -12.13 -14.20 9.90
CA LYS A 179 -13.13 -14.44 10.95
C LYS A 179 -14.14 -15.51 10.54
N GLU A 180 -14.50 -15.59 9.26
CA GLU A 180 -15.41 -16.61 8.74
C GLU A 180 -14.73 -17.97 8.54
N LYS A 181 -13.49 -17.99 8.04
CA LYS A 181 -12.79 -19.19 7.59
C LYS A 181 -11.33 -19.19 8.05
N GLU A 182 -11.10 -19.33 9.35
CA GLU A 182 -9.78 -19.19 9.98
C GLU A 182 -8.66 -19.98 9.27
N LYS A 183 -8.90 -21.24 8.91
CA LYS A 183 -7.88 -22.12 8.31
C LYS A 183 -7.72 -21.96 6.80
N GLU A 184 -8.75 -21.47 6.12
CA GLU A 184 -8.80 -21.41 4.65
C GLU A 184 -8.68 -19.97 4.12
N SER A 185 -8.58 -18.99 5.01
CA SER A 185 -8.49 -17.59 4.63
C SER A 185 -7.20 -17.25 3.88
N THR A 186 -7.29 -16.23 3.02
CA THR A 186 -6.16 -15.62 2.32
C THR A 186 -5.00 -15.28 3.25
N LEU A 187 -5.26 -14.69 4.42
CA LEU A 187 -4.22 -14.34 5.41
C LEU A 187 -3.47 -15.56 5.93
N THR A 188 -4.17 -16.67 6.18
CA THR A 188 -3.56 -17.94 6.62
C THR A 188 -2.68 -18.51 5.51
N ALA A 189 -3.16 -18.52 4.27
CA ALA A 189 -2.38 -18.97 3.11
C ALA A 189 -1.09 -18.16 2.93
N TRP A 190 -1.17 -16.82 3.04
CA TRP A 190 0.02 -15.96 2.96
C TRP A 190 1.00 -16.23 4.10
N CYS A 191 0.52 -16.39 5.34
CA CYS A 191 1.40 -16.71 6.46
C CYS A 191 2.13 -18.04 6.27
N SER A 192 1.45 -19.08 5.79
CA SER A 192 2.05 -20.38 5.50
C SER A 192 3.07 -20.32 4.35
N LEU A 193 2.81 -19.50 3.33
CA LEU A 193 3.77 -19.28 2.24
C LEU A 193 5.01 -18.53 2.75
N ILE A 194 4.85 -17.53 3.61
CA ILE A 194 5.97 -16.84 4.26
C ILE A 194 6.80 -17.81 5.12
N ASP A 195 6.15 -18.68 5.91
CA ASP A 195 6.85 -19.70 6.70
C ASP A 195 7.68 -20.62 5.79
N SER A 196 7.11 -21.05 4.65
CA SER A 196 7.82 -21.86 3.66
C SER A 196 9.02 -21.14 3.05
N VAL A 197 8.91 -19.83 2.77
CA VAL A 197 10.03 -19.01 2.28
C VAL A 197 11.12 -18.91 3.35
N ILE A 198 10.77 -18.64 4.61
CA ILE A 198 11.72 -18.52 5.72
C ILE A 198 12.47 -19.84 5.94
N GLU A 199 11.78 -20.98 5.95
CA GLU A 199 12.41 -22.30 6.13
C GLU A 199 13.41 -22.59 5.00
N ASN A 200 13.04 -22.31 3.75
CA ASN A 200 13.93 -22.49 2.60
C ASN A 200 15.17 -21.59 2.65
N LEU A 201 15.08 -20.41 3.27
CA LEU A 201 16.23 -19.52 3.47
C LEU A 201 17.13 -20.02 4.61
N LYS A 202 16.54 -20.42 5.76
CA LYS A 202 17.30 -20.85 6.94
C LYS A 202 18.12 -22.11 6.70
N ASN A 203 17.66 -23.05 5.87
CA ASN A 203 18.36 -24.30 5.56
C ASN A 203 19.73 -24.10 4.89
N ASP A 204 19.97 -22.94 4.27
CA ASP A 204 21.21 -22.66 3.53
C ASP A 204 22.17 -21.74 4.28
N LEU A 205 21.78 -21.23 5.45
CA LEU A 205 22.73 -20.51 6.30
C LEU A 205 23.74 -21.54 6.81
N PRO A 206 25.03 -21.45 6.44
CA PRO A 206 26.03 -22.35 7.01
C PRO A 206 25.94 -22.14 8.51
N PHE A 207 25.66 -23.21 9.25
CA PHE A 207 25.78 -23.23 10.70
C PHE A 207 27.20 -22.73 11.00
N LYS A 208 27.34 -21.44 11.31
CA LYS A 208 28.56 -20.91 11.90
C LYS A 208 28.55 -21.49 13.31
N GLY A 209 28.96 -22.75 13.42
CA GLY A 209 29.36 -23.35 14.67
C GLY A 209 30.39 -22.41 15.23
N ILE A 210 30.01 -21.66 16.26
CA ILE A 210 30.96 -20.93 17.07
C ILE A 210 31.89 -22.02 17.61
N PRO A 211 33.19 -22.04 17.24
CA PRO A 211 34.10 -22.98 17.85
C PRO A 211 34.09 -22.69 19.35
N ARG A 212 33.68 -23.69 20.13
CA ARG A 212 33.75 -23.66 21.59
C ARG A 212 35.20 -23.63 22.04
#